data_AF-A0A7T0LMB4-F1
#
_entry.id   AF-A0A7T0LMB4-F1
#
_cell.length_a   1.000
_cell.length_b   1.000
_cell.length_c   1.000
_cell.angle_alpha   90.00
_cell.angle_beta   90.00
_cell.angle_gamma   90.00
#
_symmetry.space_group_name_H-M   'P 1'
#
loop_
_entity.id
_entity.type
_entity.pdbx_description
1 polymer ?
#
loop_
_entity_poly.entity_id
_entity_poly.type
_entity_poly.pdbx_seq_one_letter_code
_entity_poly.pdbx_strand_id
1 'polypeptide(L)' 'MTATPKSTDDASTAAEEQPTVGLLVEELDPVQAERIRRAPLPTKQTLRRRRFLPVQAGKFVVTNLRILDIVIREKLAGH' A
#
# COMPACT_ATOMS: atom_id res chain seq x y z
N MET A 1 -50.55 25.44 5.02
CA MET A 1 -50.44 24.38 4.00
C MET A 1 -49.17 24.59 3.21
N THR A 2 -48.07 23.94 3.57
CA THR A 2 -46.88 23.81 2.73
C THR A 2 -46.18 22.51 3.11
N ALA A 3 -46.57 21.44 2.41
CA ALA A 3 -45.89 20.16 2.46
C ALA A 3 -44.75 20.17 1.44
N THR A 4 -43.56 19.78 1.85
CA THR A 4 -42.54 19.25 0.93
C THR A 4 -41.65 18.27 1.70
N PRO A 5 -41.88 16.95 1.62
CA PRO A 5 -40.86 15.98 1.95
C PRO A 5 -40.06 15.65 0.68
N LYS A 6 -38.77 15.99 0.66
CA LYS A 6 -37.83 15.49 -0.34
C LYS A 6 -37.34 14.12 0.12
N SER A 7 -38.03 13.06 -0.33
CA SER A 7 -37.53 11.67 -0.28
C SER A 7 -36.14 11.65 -0.90
N THR A 8 -35.20 11.08 -0.15
CA THR A 8 -33.82 10.84 -0.52
C THR A 8 -33.62 9.34 -0.38
N ASP A 9 -34.04 8.63 -1.42
CA ASP A 9 -33.85 7.21 -1.68
C ASP A 9 -33.58 7.20 -3.21
N ASP A 10 -32.55 6.62 -3.82
CA ASP A 10 -31.74 5.46 -3.49
C ASP A 10 -30.51 5.43 -4.41
N ALA A 11 -29.59 4.53 -4.05
CA ALA A 11 -28.70 3.79 -4.95
C ALA A 11 -27.41 4.49 -5.44
N SER A 12 -26.43 4.49 -4.54
CA SER A 12 -25.15 3.77 -4.72
C SER A 12 -24.97 3.03 -6.06
N THR A 13 -23.94 3.39 -6.81
CA THR A 13 -23.16 2.42 -7.62
C THR A 13 -21.72 2.91 -7.78
N ALA A 14 -20.81 2.16 -7.16
CA ALA A 14 -19.42 1.94 -7.55
C ALA A 14 -18.47 3.15 -7.62
N ALA A 15 -18.07 3.65 -6.45
CA ALA A 15 -16.69 4.10 -6.27
C ALA A 15 -15.97 3.01 -5.47
N GLU A 16 -15.23 2.13 -6.16
CA GLU A 16 -14.23 1.29 -5.50
C GLU A 16 -13.12 2.22 -4.99
N GLU A 17 -13.32 2.74 -3.78
CA GLU A 17 -12.27 3.38 -3.00
C GLU A 17 -11.22 2.32 -2.67
N GLN A 18 -10.19 2.27 -3.51
CA GLN A 18 -8.92 1.65 -3.16
C GLN A 18 -8.51 2.20 -1.79
N PRO A 19 -8.24 1.35 -0.77
CA PRO A 19 -7.96 1.85 0.56
C PRO A 19 -6.64 2.61 0.53
N THR A 20 -6.73 3.92 0.68
CA THR A 20 -5.64 4.82 1.03
C THR A 20 -4.98 4.28 2.30
N VAL A 21 -3.82 3.64 2.14
CA VAL A 21 -3.11 2.97 3.23
C VAL A 21 -2.56 4.02 4.19
N GLY A 22 -3.39 4.35 5.17
CA GLY A 22 -3.10 5.25 6.27
C GLY A 22 -4.22 5.18 7.31
N LEU A 23 -4.71 3.99 7.64
CA LEU A 23 -5.66 3.83 8.75
C LEU A 23 -5.01 4.38 10.02
N LEU A 24 -5.64 5.41 10.58
CA LEU A 24 -5.32 5.87 11.92
C LEU A 24 -5.57 4.70 12.89
N VAL A 25 -4.75 4.58 13.93
CA VAL A 25 -4.81 3.45 14.90
C VAL A 25 -6.22 3.25 15.49
N GLU A 26 -7.05 4.29 15.46
CA GLU A 26 -8.43 4.33 15.94
C GLU A 26 -9.42 3.54 15.06
N GLU A 27 -9.09 3.34 13.77
CA GLU A 27 -9.90 2.57 12.82
C GLU A 27 -9.48 1.08 12.75
N LEU A 28 -8.48 0.68 13.55
CA LEU A 28 -8.00 -0.68 13.56
C LEU A 28 -8.89 -1.57 14.43
N ASP A 29 -9.27 -2.74 13.90
CA ASP A 29 -9.91 -3.83 14.66
C ASP A 29 -9.18 -4.04 16.00
N PRO A 30 -9.86 -4.09 17.16
CA PRO A 30 -9.25 -4.18 18.49
C PRO A 30 -8.21 -5.29 18.60
N VAL A 31 -8.40 -6.41 17.90
CA VAL A 31 -7.45 -7.53 17.87
C VAL A 31 -6.15 -7.14 17.16
N GLN A 32 -6.22 -6.35 16.09
CA GLN A 32 -5.05 -5.86 15.35
C GLN A 32 -4.32 -4.78 16.15
N ALA A 33 -5.06 -3.88 16.81
CA ALA A 33 -4.49 -2.85 17.67
C ALA A 33 -3.68 -3.47 18.83
N GLU A 34 -4.21 -4.52 19.46
CA GLU A 34 -3.51 -5.24 20.52
C GLU A 34 -2.25 -5.96 20.02
N ARG A 35 -2.31 -6.57 18.84
CA ARG A 35 -1.13 -7.18 18.19
C ARG A 35 -0.03 -6.17 17.89
N ILE A 36 -0.38 -4.98 17.41
CA ILE A 36 0.58 -3.90 17.14
C ILE A 36 1.18 -3.37 18.45
N ARG A 37 0.39 -3.23 19.52
CA ARG A 37 0.89 -2.82 20.84
C ARG A 37 1.86 -3.83 21.45
N ARG A 38 1.66 -5.12 21.20
CA ARG A 38 2.55 -6.21 21.66
C ARG A 38 3.80 -6.36 20.79
N ALA A 39 3.79 -5.81 19.57
CA ALA A 39 4.93 -5.93 18.67
C ALA A 39 6.14 -5.17 19.24
N PRO A 40 7.35 -5.75 19.23
CA PRO A 40 8.54 -5.03 19.64
C PRO A 40 8.74 -3.84 18.71
N LEU A 41 8.82 -2.65 19.30
CA LEU A 41 9.10 -1.43 18.55
C LEU A 41 10.42 -1.60 17.78
N PRO A 42 10.48 -1.15 16.50
CA PRO A 42 11.68 -1.32 15.70
C PRO A 42 12.87 -0.65 16.40
N THR A 43 13.94 -1.41 16.60
CA THR A 43 15.16 -0.89 17.24
C THR A 43 15.80 0.19 16.35
N LYS A 44 16.62 1.06 16.96
CA LYS A 44 17.37 2.11 16.23
C LYS A 44 18.21 1.53 15.07
N GLN A 45 18.71 0.30 15.22
CA GLN A 45 19.43 -0.42 14.18
C GLN A 45 18.51 -0.78 12.99
N THR A 46 17.31 -1.30 13.26
CA THR A 46 16.30 -1.61 12.24
C THR A 46 15.85 -0.35 11.49
N LEU A 47 15.67 0.78 12.21
CA LEU A 47 15.34 2.07 11.59
C LEU A 47 16.48 2.60 10.70
N ARG A 48 17.73 2.51 11.15
CA ARG A 48 18.91 2.91 10.36
C ARG A 48 19.06 2.06 9.09
N ARG A 49 18.82 0.76 9.19
CA ARG A 49 18.89 -0.16 8.05
C ARG A 49 17.79 0.12 7.03
N ARG A 50 16.58 0.47 7.48
CA ARG A 50 15.50 0.94 6.60
C ARG A 50 15.83 2.28 5.94
N ARG A 51 16.49 3.20 6.63
CA ARG A 51 16.78 4.55 6.10
C ARG A 51 17.97 4.61 5.14
N PHE A 52 18.62 3.48 4.83
CA PHE A 52 19.78 3.47 3.95
C PHE A 52 19.35 3.51 2.46
N LEU A 53 19.03 4.73 2.01
CA LEU A 53 18.61 5.04 0.63
C LEU A 53 19.53 4.45 -0.45
N PRO A 54 20.87 4.45 -0.33
CA PRO A 54 21.73 3.90 -1.37
C PRO A 54 21.53 2.39 -1.59
N VAL A 55 21.27 1.62 -0.54
CA VAL A 55 20.99 0.16 -0.67
C VAL A 55 19.61 -0.06 -1.27
N GLN A 56 18.62 0.77 -0.94
CA GLN A 56 17.30 0.68 -1.57
C GLN A 56 17.38 1.01 -3.06
N ALA A 57 18.09 2.09 -3.43
CA ALA A 57 18.32 2.47 -4.82
C ALA A 57 19.08 1.38 -5.58
N GLY A 58 20.13 0.82 -4.99
CA GLY A 58 20.87 -0.31 -5.58
C GLY A 58 19.98 -1.52 -5.83
N LYS A 59 19.15 -1.91 -4.85
CA LYS A 59 18.18 -3.00 -5.01
C LYS A 59 17.16 -2.73 -6.11
N PHE A 60 16.64 -1.50 -6.18
CA PHE A 60 15.72 -1.08 -7.23
C PHE A 60 16.37 -1.22 -8.61
N VAL A 61 17.56 -0.66 -8.80
CA VAL A 61 18.28 -0.72 -10.09
C VAL A 61 18.56 -2.16 -10.51
N VAL A 62 19.12 -2.99 -9.62
CA VAL A 62 19.43 -4.40 -9.92
C VAL A 62 18.18 -5.18 -10.33
N THR A 63 17.05 -4.94 -9.64
CA THR A 63 15.80 -5.64 -9.94
C THR A 63 15.26 -5.25 -11.32
N ASN A 64 15.27 -3.95 -11.63
CA ASN A 64 14.85 -3.46 -12.94
C ASN A 64 15.76 -3.93 -14.08
N LEU A 65 17.08 -3.96 -13.87
CA LEU A 65 18.02 -4.49 -14.87
C LEU A 65 17.82 -5.98 -15.13
N ARG A 66 17.49 -6.78 -14.11
CA ARG A 66 17.16 -8.19 -14.29
C ARG A 66 15.89 -8.39 -15.10
N ILE A 67 14.86 -7.60 -14.82
CA ILE A 67 13.61 -7.63 -15.60
C ILE A 67 13.91 -7.25 -17.05
N LEU A 68 14.70 -6.20 -17.27
CA LEU A 68 15.11 -5.77 -18.61
C LEU A 68 15.90 -6.86 -19.34
N ASP A 69 16.83 -7.55 -18.68
CA ASP A 69 17.60 -8.67 -19.26
C ASP A 69 16.67 -9.82 -19.68
N ILE A 70 15.69 -10.18 -18.85
CA ILE A 70 14.69 -11.21 -19.20
C ILE A 70 13.89 -10.78 -20.43
N VAL A 71 13.35 -9.54 -20.42
CA VAL A 71 12.55 -9.01 -21.53
C VAL A 71 13.37 -8.93 -22.82
N ILE A 72 14.63 -8.49 -22.74
CA ILE A 72 15.54 -8.44 -23.90
C ILE A 72 15.79 -9.85 -24.42
N ARG A 73 16.09 -10.82 -23.55
CA ARG A 73 16.29 -12.22 -23.95
C ARG A 73 15.05 -12.81 -24.58
N GLU A 74 13.87 -12.59 -24.03
CA GLU A 74 12.61 -13.06 -24.62
C GLU A 74 12.34 -12.40 -25.98
N LYS A 75 12.59 -11.09 -26.12
CA LYS A 75 12.40 -10.36 -27.38
C LYS A 75 13.42 -10.74 -28.45
N LEU A 76 14.64 -11.08 -28.07
CA LEU A 76 15.71 -11.50 -28.99
C LEU A 76 15.65 -13.00 -29.33
N ALA A 77 15.12 -13.85 -28.44
CA ALA A 77 14.95 -15.28 -28.70
C ALA A 77 13.67 -15.62 -29.48
N GLY A 78 12.74 -14.67 -29.59
CA GLY A 78 11.50 -14.79 -30.36
C GLY A 78 11.59 -14.29 -31.81
N HIS A 79 12.79 -13.94 -32.28
CA HIS A 79 13.11 -13.58 -33.67
C HIS A 79 14.08 -14.61 -34.26
#